data_AF-A0A0J6SWV6-F1
#
_entry.id   AF-A0A0J6SWV6-F1
#
_cell.length_a   1.000
_cell.length_b   1.000
_cell.length_c   1.000
_cell.angle_alpha   90.00
_cell.angle_beta   90.00
_cell.angle_gamma   90.00
#
_symmetry.space_group_name_H-M   'P 1'
#
loop_
_entity.id
_entity.type
_entity.pdbx_description
1 polymer ?
#
loop_
_entity_poly.entity_id
_entity_poly.type
_entity_poly.pdbx_seq_one_letter_code
_entity_poly.pdbx_strand_id
1 'polypeptide(L)'
;MSGLSKPGLRLAALALAAGLLAGPAAAQPAPEATAGSTAPLPAQADALVAYVTKAMTDHDIAAFERLVNWSGTRAQRKRLTLYQIRSGFGRPIKAASLEPMPEDGLAEATSRGTLKANMPVTERLRVVFDEPPVEDGAAPTNVFLVGREGGTYRIALLVPTGPPRGK
;
A
#
# COMPACT_ATOMS: atom_id res chain seq x y z
N MET A 1 36.91 34.58 54.91
CA MET A 1 38.03 34.27 54.01
C MET A 1 37.54 33.30 52.95
N SER A 2 37.17 33.80 51.77
CA SER A 2 36.97 33.07 50.51
C SER A 2 37.11 34.17 49.45
N GLY A 3 38.09 34.22 48.56
CA GLY A 3 38.64 33.14 47.75
C GLY A 3 38.37 33.54 46.29
N LEU A 4 39.33 34.29 45.73
CA LEU A 4 39.29 35.09 44.51
C LEU A 4 39.46 34.25 43.23
N SER A 5 38.93 34.77 42.10
CA SER A 5 39.38 34.56 40.69
C SER A 5 38.88 33.32 39.95
N LYS A 6 38.59 33.30 38.64
CA LYS A 6 38.37 34.26 37.52
C LYS A 6 37.79 33.40 36.37
N PRO A 7 36.89 33.91 35.52
CA PRO A 7 36.42 33.21 34.32
C PRO A 7 37.46 33.31 33.18
N GLY A 8 37.84 32.17 32.60
CA GLY A 8 38.73 32.10 31.45
C GLY A 8 38.01 32.42 30.15
N LEU A 9 38.01 33.70 29.77
CA LEU A 9 37.66 34.18 28.44
C LEU A 9 38.91 34.01 27.55
N ARG A 10 38.85 33.14 26.53
CA ARG A 10 39.85 33.16 25.44
C ARG A 10 39.18 33.65 24.15
N LEU A 11 39.47 34.91 23.88
CA LEU A 11 39.29 35.59 22.61
C LEU A 11 40.31 35.09 21.57
N ALA A 12 39.86 35.16 20.32
CA ALA A 12 40.60 35.40 19.10
C ALA A 12 41.47 34.26 18.53
N ALA A 13 41.09 33.82 17.33
CA ALA A 13 41.88 34.13 16.14
C ALA A 13 40.99 34.02 14.89
N LEU A 14 40.67 35.17 14.30
CA LEU A 14 40.35 35.28 12.89
C LEU A 14 41.59 34.86 12.10
N ALA A 15 41.46 33.88 11.21
CA ALA A 15 42.43 33.66 10.14
C ALA A 15 41.67 33.72 8.81
N LEU A 16 41.72 34.91 8.21
CA LEU A 16 41.31 35.20 6.85
C LEU A 16 42.38 34.60 5.91
N ALA A 17 42.07 33.52 5.21
CA ALA A 17 42.90 33.01 4.12
C ALA A 17 42.15 33.19 2.81
N ALA A 18 42.45 34.30 2.14
CA ALA A 18 42.08 34.54 0.75
C ALA A 18 42.92 33.61 -0.14
N GLY A 19 42.25 32.64 -0.76
CA GLY A 19 42.80 31.80 -1.82
C GLY A 19 41.94 31.94 -3.07
N LEU A 20 42.26 32.94 -3.89
CA LEU A 20 41.77 33.06 -5.27
C LEU A 20 42.46 32.00 -6.11
N LEU A 21 41.77 30.89 -6.39
CA LEU A 21 42.05 30.04 -7.54
C LEU A 21 40.72 29.73 -8.21
N ALA A 22 40.54 30.31 -9.39
CA ALA A 22 39.47 30.02 -10.32
C ALA A 22 39.57 28.54 -10.74
N GLY A 23 38.63 27.73 -10.25
CA GLY A 23 38.33 26.39 -10.77
C GLY A 23 36.94 26.41 -11.41
N PRO A 24 36.70 25.68 -12.51
CA PRO A 24 35.40 25.68 -13.16
C PRO A 24 34.37 25.11 -12.19
N ALA A 25 33.17 25.71 -12.21
CA ALA A 25 32.04 25.29 -11.42
C ALA A 25 31.72 23.80 -11.69
N ALA A 26 32.27 22.92 -10.86
CA ALA A 26 31.74 21.59 -10.69
C ALA A 26 30.42 21.76 -9.95
N ALA A 27 29.33 21.75 -10.71
CA ALA A 27 28.00 21.57 -10.19
C ALA A 27 28.04 20.40 -9.21
N GLN A 28 27.89 20.69 -7.91
CA GLN A 28 27.52 19.67 -6.96
C GLN A 28 26.17 19.16 -7.45
N PRO A 29 26.01 17.86 -7.79
CA PRO A 29 24.69 17.32 -7.94
C PRO A 29 24.01 17.52 -6.59
N ALA A 30 22.98 18.36 -6.58
CA ALA A 30 22.01 18.37 -5.50
C ALA A 30 21.61 16.90 -5.27
N PRO A 31 21.41 16.45 -4.03
CA PRO A 31 20.81 15.14 -3.81
C PRO A 31 19.48 15.17 -4.55
N GLU A 32 19.42 14.47 -5.69
CA GLU A 32 18.19 14.19 -6.39
C GLU A 32 17.29 13.58 -5.33
N ALA A 33 16.26 14.33 -4.95
CA ALA A 33 15.14 13.79 -4.22
C ALA A 33 14.69 12.60 -5.06
N THR A 34 15.00 11.39 -4.58
CA THR A 34 14.71 10.12 -5.24
C THR A 34 13.25 10.16 -5.64
N ALA A 35 12.99 10.40 -6.93
CA ALA A 35 11.68 10.29 -7.54
C ALA A 35 11.15 8.90 -7.17
N GLY A 36 9.95 8.89 -6.58
CA GLY A 36 9.40 7.77 -5.81
C GLY A 36 9.79 6.39 -6.33
N SER A 37 10.66 5.71 -5.58
CA SER A 37 10.90 4.29 -5.73
C SER A 37 9.56 3.58 -5.50
N THR A 38 8.88 3.28 -6.60
CA THR A 38 7.59 2.61 -6.57
C THR A 38 7.85 1.21 -6.07
N ALA A 39 7.49 0.94 -4.81
CA ALA A 39 7.74 -0.35 -4.19
C ALA A 39 7.20 -1.49 -5.07
N PRO A 40 7.99 -2.54 -5.35
CA PRO A 40 7.57 -3.63 -6.21
C PRO A 40 6.33 -4.32 -5.65
N LEU A 41 5.55 -4.94 -6.53
CA LEU A 41 4.40 -5.75 -6.10
C LEU A 41 4.88 -6.98 -5.32
N PRO A 42 4.14 -7.42 -4.30
CA PRO A 42 4.55 -8.53 -3.45
C PRO A 42 4.54 -9.86 -4.21
N ALA A 43 5.64 -10.61 -4.16
CA ALA A 43 5.75 -11.96 -4.75
C ALA A 43 5.61 -13.09 -3.72
N GLN A 44 5.71 -12.77 -2.43
CA GLN A 44 5.63 -13.71 -1.31
C GLN A 44 4.39 -13.41 -0.45
N ALA A 45 3.85 -14.44 0.21
CA ALA A 45 2.61 -14.33 0.99
C ALA A 45 2.74 -13.30 2.13
N ASP A 46 3.79 -13.40 2.94
CA ASP A 46 4.04 -12.46 4.03
C ASP A 46 4.24 -11.03 3.51
N ALA A 47 4.87 -10.88 2.35
CA ALA A 47 5.05 -9.59 1.69
C ALA A 47 3.70 -8.99 1.24
N LEU A 48 2.75 -9.80 0.79
CA LEU A 48 1.39 -9.35 0.47
C LEU A 48 0.65 -8.86 1.71
N VAL A 49 0.71 -9.63 2.80
CA VAL A 49 0.08 -9.27 4.09
C VAL A 49 0.66 -7.95 4.61
N ALA A 50 1.99 -7.82 4.60
CA ALA A 50 2.68 -6.59 5.02
C ALA A 50 2.32 -5.40 4.11
N TYR A 51 2.30 -5.61 2.78
CA TYR A 51 1.95 -4.58 1.80
C TYR A 51 0.54 -4.04 2.04
N VAL A 52 -0.45 -4.92 2.22
CA VAL A 52 -1.84 -4.53 2.43
C VAL A 52 -2.05 -3.88 3.79
N THR A 53 -1.49 -4.45 4.85
CA THR A 53 -1.55 -3.87 6.21
C THR A 53 -0.97 -2.47 6.21
N LYS A 54 0.22 -2.27 5.61
CA LYS A 54 0.85 -0.95 5.48
C LYS A 54 -0.01 0.02 4.69
N ALA A 55 -0.54 -0.40 3.54
CA ALA A 55 -1.37 0.47 2.71
C ALA A 55 -2.67 0.89 3.42
N MET A 56 -3.27 0.01 4.23
CA MET A 56 -4.46 0.34 5.01
C MET A 56 -4.17 1.31 6.17
N THR A 57 -3.06 1.09 6.88
CA THR A 57 -2.63 1.97 7.99
C THR A 57 -2.21 3.35 7.49
N ASP A 58 -1.49 3.42 6.36
CA ASP A 58 -0.97 4.68 5.81
C ASP A 58 -1.99 5.42 4.92
N HIS A 59 -3.19 4.85 4.75
CA HIS A 59 -4.20 5.34 3.82
C HIS A 59 -3.70 5.42 2.36
N ASP A 60 -2.78 4.53 1.97
CA ASP A 60 -2.15 4.52 0.65
C ASP A 60 -3.07 3.90 -0.41
N ILE A 61 -3.98 4.73 -0.93
CA ILE A 61 -4.87 4.33 -2.01
C ILE A 61 -4.11 3.95 -3.29
N ALA A 62 -2.96 4.58 -3.55
CA ALA A 62 -2.18 4.31 -4.75
C ALA A 62 -1.55 2.91 -4.70
N ALA A 63 -1.11 2.45 -3.52
CA ALA A 63 -0.65 1.08 -3.32
C ALA A 63 -1.75 0.04 -3.63
N PHE A 64 -2.98 0.29 -3.18
CA PHE A 64 -4.13 -0.56 -3.52
C PHE A 64 -4.47 -0.50 -5.01
N GLU A 65 -4.52 0.69 -5.61
CA GLU A 65 -4.76 0.85 -7.04
C GLU A 65 -3.74 0.09 -7.87
N ARG A 66 -2.47 0.07 -7.44
CA ARG A 66 -1.45 -0.75 -8.10
C ARG A 66 -1.74 -2.23 -7.92
N LEU A 67 -2.08 -2.69 -6.71
CA LEU A 67 -2.25 -4.12 -6.39
C LEU A 67 -3.48 -4.77 -7.06
N VAL A 68 -4.55 -4.02 -7.30
CA VAL A 68 -5.79 -4.54 -7.89
C VAL A 68 -5.64 -4.76 -9.40
N ASN A 69 -6.04 -5.93 -9.88
CA ASN A 69 -6.21 -6.20 -11.31
C ASN A 69 -7.47 -5.49 -11.83
N TRP A 70 -7.29 -4.44 -12.63
CA TRP A 70 -8.38 -3.66 -13.22
C TRP A 70 -8.87 -4.17 -14.57
N SER A 71 -8.28 -5.25 -15.10
CA SER A 71 -8.68 -5.83 -16.39
C SER A 71 -10.17 -6.17 -16.39
N GLY A 72 -10.86 -5.81 -17.48
CA GLY A 72 -12.30 -6.02 -17.65
C GLY A 72 -13.22 -5.18 -16.73
N THR A 73 -12.66 -4.28 -15.93
CA THR A 73 -13.44 -3.48 -14.96
C THR A 73 -14.01 -2.22 -15.59
N ARG A 74 -15.30 -1.93 -15.33
CA ARG A 74 -15.95 -0.66 -15.74
C ARG A 74 -15.65 0.47 -14.74
N ALA A 75 -15.71 1.72 -15.19
CA ALA A 75 -15.42 2.89 -14.35
C ALA A 75 -16.25 2.94 -13.05
N GLN A 76 -17.55 2.62 -13.12
CA GLN A 76 -18.41 2.56 -11.94
C GLN A 76 -17.94 1.50 -10.92
N ARG A 77 -17.56 0.30 -11.39
CA ARG A 77 -17.03 -0.76 -10.52
C ARG A 77 -15.70 -0.33 -9.90
N LYS A 78 -14.79 0.28 -10.66
CA LYS A 78 -13.53 0.83 -10.10
C LYS A 78 -13.81 1.81 -8.96
N ARG A 79 -14.74 2.75 -9.14
CA ARG A 79 -15.13 3.73 -8.10
C ARG A 79 -15.67 3.06 -6.84
N LEU A 80 -16.57 2.08 -7.00
CA LEU A 80 -17.14 1.34 -5.86
C LEU A 80 -16.08 0.52 -5.12
N THR A 81 -15.20 -0.18 -5.83
CA THR A 81 -14.10 -0.94 -5.23
C THR A 81 -13.17 -0.02 -4.43
N LEU A 82 -12.80 1.13 -4.97
CA LEU A 82 -11.95 2.09 -4.24
C LEU A 82 -12.66 2.69 -3.03
N TYR A 83 -13.97 2.94 -3.11
CA TYR A 83 -14.75 3.37 -1.96
C TYR A 83 -14.74 2.31 -0.85
N GLN A 84 -14.96 1.04 -1.19
CA GLN A 84 -14.90 -0.08 -0.24
C GLN A 84 -13.51 -0.28 0.38
N ILE A 85 -12.44 -0.08 -0.39
CA ILE A 85 -11.07 -0.10 0.13
C ILE A 85 -10.87 1.03 1.13
N ARG A 86 -11.27 2.27 0.78
CA ARG A 86 -11.12 3.43 1.65
C ARG A 86 -11.92 3.31 2.94
N SER A 87 -13.07 2.64 2.95
CA SER A 87 -13.81 2.41 4.19
C SER A 87 -13.06 1.50 5.19
N GLY A 88 -11.99 0.82 4.75
CA GLY A 88 -11.09 0.07 5.62
C GLY A 88 -9.92 0.87 6.20
N PHE A 89 -9.67 2.09 5.73
CA PHE A 89 -8.48 2.87 6.08
C PHE A 89 -8.57 3.45 7.49
N GLY A 90 -7.44 3.43 8.21
CA GLY A 90 -7.32 3.98 9.57
C GLY A 90 -8.01 3.14 10.65
N ARG A 91 -8.70 2.07 10.26
CA ARG A 91 -9.29 1.10 11.17
C ARG A 91 -8.20 0.24 11.79
N PRO A 92 -8.14 0.09 13.12
CA PRO A 92 -7.19 -0.79 13.77
C PRO A 92 -7.30 -2.22 13.24
N ILE A 93 -6.17 -2.83 12.86
CA ILE A 93 -6.12 -4.19 12.33
C ILE A 93 -5.75 -5.13 13.47
N LYS A 94 -6.63 -6.10 13.76
CA LYS A 94 -6.38 -7.18 14.73
C LYS A 94 -5.49 -8.27 14.13
N ALA A 95 -5.80 -8.67 12.90
CA ALA A 95 -5.08 -9.71 12.18
C ALA A 95 -5.26 -9.55 10.67
N ALA A 96 -4.23 -9.95 9.92
CA ALA A 96 -4.32 -10.11 8.47
C ALA A 96 -3.64 -11.42 8.06
N SER A 97 -4.32 -12.23 7.24
CA SER A 97 -3.85 -13.57 6.84
C SER A 97 -4.22 -13.89 5.40
N LEU A 98 -3.27 -14.49 4.68
CA LEU A 98 -3.53 -15.10 3.37
C LEU A 98 -3.94 -16.56 3.60
N GLU A 99 -5.13 -16.92 3.14
CA GLU A 99 -5.72 -18.25 3.32
C GLU A 99 -6.02 -18.87 1.94
N PRO A 100 -5.99 -20.20 1.80
CA PRO A 100 -6.50 -20.86 0.60
C PRO A 100 -7.94 -20.43 0.31
N MET A 101 -8.26 -20.24 -0.96
CA MET A 101 -9.64 -20.02 -1.37
C MET A 101 -10.44 -21.31 -1.18
N PRO A 102 -11.61 -21.29 -0.51
CA PRO A 102 -12.49 -22.47 -0.44
C PRO A 102 -12.89 -22.93 -1.84
N GLU A 103 -13.08 -24.24 -2.03
CA GLU A 103 -13.40 -24.83 -3.34
C GLU A 103 -14.66 -24.22 -3.97
N ASP A 104 -15.64 -23.88 -3.16
CA ASP A 104 -16.92 -23.26 -3.53
C ASP A 104 -16.95 -21.74 -3.31
N GLY A 105 -15.83 -21.12 -2.93
CA GLY A 105 -15.80 -19.73 -2.44
C GLY A 105 -16.21 -18.67 -3.48
N LEU A 106 -16.29 -19.03 -4.77
CA LEU A 106 -16.83 -18.16 -5.83
C LEU A 106 -18.21 -18.60 -6.33
N ALA A 107 -18.69 -19.79 -5.94
CA ALA A 107 -19.83 -20.45 -6.55
C ALA A 107 -21.09 -19.58 -6.50
N GLU A 108 -21.40 -18.98 -5.35
CA GLU A 108 -22.55 -18.10 -5.19
C GLU A 108 -22.47 -16.90 -6.14
N ALA A 109 -21.32 -16.21 -6.14
CA ALA A 109 -21.11 -15.00 -6.92
C ALA A 109 -21.12 -15.24 -8.44
N THR A 110 -20.73 -16.45 -8.87
CA THR A 110 -20.70 -16.83 -10.29
C THR A 110 -21.92 -17.64 -10.73
N SER A 111 -22.77 -18.12 -9.81
CA SER A 111 -23.90 -19.02 -10.07
C SER A 111 -24.84 -18.55 -11.18
N ARG A 112 -25.08 -17.23 -11.26
CA ARG A 112 -25.95 -16.62 -12.26
C ARG A 112 -25.30 -16.47 -13.65
N GLY A 113 -24.02 -16.80 -13.80
CA GLY A 113 -23.28 -16.71 -15.07
C GLY A 113 -23.04 -15.29 -15.59
N THR A 114 -23.40 -14.26 -14.81
CA THR A 114 -23.27 -12.84 -15.19
C THR A 114 -21.93 -12.22 -14.77
N LEU A 115 -21.22 -12.87 -13.85
CA LEU A 115 -19.93 -12.42 -13.31
C LEU A 115 -18.90 -13.55 -13.40
N LYS A 116 -17.64 -13.15 -13.57
CA LYS A 116 -16.46 -14.02 -13.47
C LYS A 116 -15.33 -13.29 -12.77
N ALA A 117 -14.39 -14.01 -12.16
CA ALA A 117 -13.12 -13.41 -11.76
C ALA A 117 -12.32 -12.99 -13.00
N ASN A 118 -11.66 -11.84 -12.94
CA ASN A 118 -10.85 -11.33 -14.05
C ASN A 118 -9.44 -11.94 -14.14
N MET A 119 -9.09 -12.79 -13.19
CA MET A 119 -7.91 -13.64 -13.17
C MET A 119 -8.18 -14.88 -12.29
N PRO A 120 -7.38 -15.95 -12.39
CA PRO A 120 -7.49 -17.09 -11.47
C PRO A 120 -7.32 -16.65 -10.01
N VAL A 121 -8.24 -17.09 -9.15
CA VAL A 121 -8.21 -16.85 -7.70
C VAL A 121 -7.77 -18.14 -7.02
N THR A 122 -6.70 -18.06 -6.24
CA THR A 122 -6.10 -19.20 -5.54
C THR A 122 -6.15 -19.03 -4.02
N GLU A 123 -6.17 -17.80 -3.55
CA GLU A 123 -6.19 -17.45 -2.14
C GLU A 123 -7.22 -16.35 -1.85
N ARG A 124 -7.51 -16.15 -0.57
CA ARG A 124 -8.20 -14.97 -0.04
C ARG A 124 -7.34 -14.32 1.01
N LEU A 125 -7.22 -13.00 0.97
CA LEU A 125 -6.60 -12.23 2.05
C LEU A 125 -7.71 -11.73 2.96
N ARG A 126 -7.73 -12.19 4.21
CA ARG A 126 -8.65 -11.72 5.25
C ARG A 126 -7.95 -10.67 6.10
N VAL A 127 -8.60 -9.53 6.30
CA VAL A 127 -8.18 -8.47 7.23
C VAL A 127 -9.29 -8.30 8.26
N VAL A 128 -9.00 -8.69 9.50
CA VAL A 128 -9.92 -8.60 10.64
C VAL A 128 -9.59 -7.33 11.41
N PHE A 129 -10.59 -6.49 11.60
CA PHE A 129 -10.44 -5.23 12.33
C PHE A 129 -10.60 -5.45 13.85
N ASP A 130 -9.88 -4.67 14.64
CA ASP A 130 -9.98 -4.68 16.10
C ASP A 130 -11.11 -3.76 16.57
N GLU A 131 -12.33 -4.14 16.20
CA GLU A 131 -13.55 -3.38 16.48
C GLU A 131 -14.64 -4.33 16.98
N PRO A 132 -15.61 -3.82 17.76
CA PRO A 132 -16.76 -4.61 18.19
C PRO A 132 -17.48 -5.26 17.00
N PRO A 133 -18.02 -6.48 17.17
CA PRO A 133 -18.84 -7.13 16.15
C PRO A 133 -20.02 -6.27 15.71
N VAL A 134 -20.32 -6.26 14.41
CA VAL A 134 -21.43 -5.48 13.84
C VAL A 134 -22.65 -6.35 13.53
N GLU A 135 -22.44 -7.61 13.12
CA GLU A 135 -23.48 -8.59 12.78
C GLU A 135 -23.03 -10.02 13.16
N ASP A 136 -23.96 -10.87 13.57
CA ASP A 136 -23.77 -12.30 13.91
C ASP A 136 -22.62 -12.62 14.88
N GLY A 137 -22.18 -11.64 15.67
CA GLY A 137 -21.05 -11.79 16.60
C GLY A 137 -19.67 -11.84 15.93
N ALA A 138 -19.58 -11.68 14.60
CA ALA A 138 -18.33 -11.67 13.88
C ALA A 138 -17.67 -10.28 13.91
N ALA A 139 -16.35 -10.26 14.15
CA ALA A 139 -15.56 -9.03 14.02
C ALA A 139 -15.59 -8.53 12.57
N PRO A 140 -15.61 -7.19 12.36
CA PRO A 140 -15.62 -6.64 11.01
C PRO A 140 -14.42 -7.17 10.21
N THR A 141 -14.68 -7.62 8.98
CA THR A 141 -13.65 -8.28 8.16
C THR A 141 -13.73 -7.80 6.72
N ASN A 142 -12.60 -7.42 6.14
CA ASN A 142 -12.43 -7.30 4.70
C ASN A 142 -11.86 -8.58 4.12
N VAL A 143 -12.42 -9.04 3.00
CA VAL A 143 -11.90 -10.20 2.26
C VAL A 143 -11.56 -9.75 0.84
N PHE A 144 -10.31 -9.97 0.44
CA PHE A 144 -9.84 -9.71 -0.92
C PHE A 144 -9.61 -11.03 -1.64
N LEU A 145 -10.12 -11.15 -2.87
CA LEU A 145 -9.83 -12.28 -3.75
C LEU A 145 -8.41 -12.13 -4.29
N VAL A 146 -7.57 -13.15 -4.14
CA VAL A 146 -6.15 -13.07 -4.46
C VAL A 146 -5.76 -14.15 -5.47
N GLY A 147 -4.92 -13.76 -6.42
CA GLY A 147 -4.24 -14.68 -7.31
C GLY A 147 -2.88 -14.14 -7.70
N ARG A 148 -2.24 -14.80 -8.66
CA ARG A 148 -0.91 -14.40 -9.17
C ARG A 148 -0.95 -14.05 -10.65
N GLU A 149 -0.22 -13.00 -11.01
CA GLU A 149 0.01 -12.56 -12.38
C GLU A 149 1.48 -12.16 -12.52
N GLY A 150 2.19 -12.71 -13.52
CA GLY A 150 3.61 -12.44 -13.71
C GLY A 150 4.50 -12.77 -12.50
N GLY A 151 4.12 -13.77 -11.70
CA GLY A 151 4.85 -14.17 -10.48
C GLY A 151 4.61 -13.27 -9.26
N THR A 152 3.73 -12.26 -9.36
CA THR A 152 3.38 -11.37 -8.24
C THR A 152 1.93 -11.54 -7.83
N TYR A 153 1.63 -11.27 -6.56
CA TYR A 153 0.27 -11.27 -6.05
C TYR A 153 -0.53 -10.06 -6.56
N ARG A 154 -1.80 -10.30 -6.86
CA ARG A 154 -2.77 -9.31 -7.32
C ARG A 154 -4.11 -9.54 -6.62
N ILE A 155 -4.87 -8.48 -6.43
CA ILE A 155 -6.27 -8.58 -6.01
C ILE A 155 -7.15 -8.73 -7.27
N ALA A 156 -7.90 -9.83 -7.34
CA ALA A 156 -8.85 -10.10 -8.41
C ALA A 156 -10.18 -9.37 -8.18
N LEU A 157 -10.92 -9.13 -9.27
CA LEU A 157 -12.25 -8.55 -9.24
C LEU A 157 -13.25 -9.44 -9.96
N LEU A 158 -14.51 -9.38 -9.50
CA LEU A 158 -15.65 -9.95 -10.22
C LEU A 158 -16.15 -8.96 -11.28
N VAL A 159 -16.00 -9.34 -12.54
CA VAL A 159 -16.34 -8.55 -13.72
C VAL A 159 -17.43 -9.23 -14.56
N PRO A 160 -18.22 -8.46 -15.33
CA PRO A 160 -19.25 -9.04 -16.20
C PRO A 160 -18.70 -10.04 -17.23
N THR A 161 -19.47 -11.09 -17.53
CA THR A 161 -19.12 -12.12 -18.54
C THR A 161 -19.46 -11.72 -19.98
N GLY A 162 -20.37 -10.76 -20.18
CA GLY A 162 -20.79 -10.27 -21.49
C GLY A 162 -20.07 -8.98 -21.94
N PRO A 163 -20.14 -8.63 -23.24
CA PRO A 163 -19.56 -7.40 -23.75
C PRO A 163 -20.08 -6.18 -22.99
N PRO A 164 -19.32 -5.06 -22.92
CA PRO A 164 -19.82 -3.82 -22.37
C PRO A 164 -21.13 -3.49 -23.11
N ARG A 165 -22.27 -3.45 -22.39
CA ARG A 165 -23.50 -2.93 -23.01
C ARG A 165 -23.20 -1.48 -23.41
N GLY A 166 -23.45 -1.17 -24.68
CA GLY A 166 -23.09 0.09 -25.33
C GLY A 166 -23.54 1.32 -24.54
N LYS A 167 -22.77 2.40 -24.73
CA LYS A 167 -22.88 3.69 -24.06
C LYS A 167 -24.30 4.25 -24.00
#